data_AF-A0A450SCQ4-F1
#
_entry.id   AF-A0A450SCQ4-F1
#
_cell.length_a   1.000
_cell.length_b   1.000
_cell.length_c   1.000
_cell.angle_alpha   90.00
_cell.angle_beta   90.00
_cell.angle_gamma   90.00
#
_symmetry.space_group_name_H-M   'P 1'
#
loop_
_entity.id
_entity.type
_entity.pdbx_description
1 polymer ?
#
loop_
_entity_poly.entity_id
_entity_poly.type
_entity_poly.pdbx_seq_one_letter_code
_entity_poly.pdbx_strand_id
1 'polypeptide(L)' 'MHIAIPLETMTTTDKLRAIEEIWADLVRNLDANESEDIPSPSWHADILRAREQRITDGASRFLDIAEAKQAVRERIG' A
#
# COMPACT_ATOMS: atom_id res chain seq x y z
N MET A 1 -11.92 3.04 -21.00
CA MET A 1 -13.12 3.46 -20.27
C MET A 1 -12.66 4.39 -19.14
N HIS A 2 -13.17 5.62 -19.07
CA HIS A 2 -12.82 6.55 -17.99
C HIS A 2 -13.90 6.49 -16.91
N ILE A 3 -13.57 6.00 -15.72
CA ILE A 3 -14.48 5.98 -14.57
C ILE A 3 -14.24 7.26 -13.78
N ALA A 4 -15.23 8.16 -13.77
CA ALA A 4 -15.19 9.37 -12.96
C ALA A 4 -15.83 9.10 -11.59
N ILE A 5 -15.02 9.04 -10.54
CA ILE A 5 -15.50 9.00 -9.16
C ILE A 5 -15.57 10.46 -8.65
N PRO A 6 -16.72 10.95 -8.14
CA PRO A 6 -16.86 12.33 -7.69
C PRO A 6 -16.19 12.54 -6.32
N LEU A 7 -14.86 12.44 -6.27
CA LEU A 7 -14.07 12.48 -5.03
C LEU A 7 -14.25 13.81 -4.27
N GLU A 8 -14.56 14.90 -4.94
CA GLU A 8 -14.76 16.21 -4.30
C GLU A 8 -16.01 16.26 -3.41
N THR A 9 -17.04 15.46 -3.73
CA THR A 9 -18.30 15.44 -2.97
C THR A 9 -18.30 14.41 -1.84
N MET A 10 -17.28 13.56 -1.76
CA MET A 10 -17.18 12.49 -0.78
C MET A 10 -16.55 12.96 0.52
N THR A 11 -17.13 12.53 1.65
CA THR A 11 -16.45 12.69 2.95
C THR A 11 -15.19 11.83 3.01
N THR A 12 -14.30 12.11 3.96
CA THR A 12 -13.12 11.25 4.20
C THR A 12 -13.52 9.80 4.46
N THR A 13 -14.59 9.57 5.23
CA THR A 13 -15.11 8.23 5.52
C THR A 13 -15.58 7.52 4.25
N ASP A 14 -16.28 8.23 3.37
CA ASP A 14 -16.76 7.65 2.10
C ASP A 14 -15.59 7.27 1.20
N LYS A 15 -14.54 8.10 1.15
CA LYS A 15 -13.33 7.81 0.37
C LYS A 15 -12.64 6.56 0.88
N LEU A 16 -12.49 6.45 2.20
CA LEU A 16 -11.89 5.27 2.83
C LEU A 16 -12.72 4.02 2.56
N ARG A 17 -14.05 4.09 2.66
CA ARG A 17 -14.93 2.95 2.33
C ARG A 17 -14.82 2.54 0.86
N ALA A 18 -14.78 3.51 -0.05
CA ALA A 18 -14.61 3.21 -1.48
C ALA A 18 -13.26 2.50 -1.75
N ILE A 19 -12.18 2.92 -1.09
CA ILE A 19 -10.89 2.24 -1.18
C ILE A 19 -11.00 0.78 -0.69
N GLU A 20 -11.65 0.54 0.45
CA GLU A 20 -11.85 -0.81 1.00
C GLU A 20 -12.72 -1.69 0.08
N GLU A 21 -13.80 -1.15 -0.49
CA GLU A 21 -14.67 -1.89 -1.42
C GLU A 21 -13.94 -2.26 -2.72
N ILE A 22 -13.19 -1.32 -3.29
CA ILE A 22 -12.33 -1.56 -4.46
C ILE A 22 -11.30 -2.63 -4.13
N TRP A 23 -10.64 -2.52 -2.98
CA TRP A 23 -9.62 -3.48 -2.55
C TRP A 23 -10.21 -4.88 -2.35
N ALA A 24 -11.36 -4.98 -1.68
CA ALA A 24 -12.05 -6.25 -1.49
C ALA A 24 -12.46 -6.89 -2.83
N ASP A 25 -12.84 -6.09 -3.83
CA ASP A 25 -13.14 -6.61 -5.17
C ASP A 25 -11.91 -7.10 -5.91
N LEU A 26 -10.82 -6.32 -5.90
CA LEU A 26 -9.54 -6.72 -6.46
C LEU A 26 -9.04 -8.03 -5.86
N VAL A 27 -9.13 -8.18 -4.53
CA VAL A 27 -8.63 -9.37 -3.83
C VAL A 27 -9.55 -10.59 -4.02
N ARG A 28 -10.87 -10.42 -4.09
CA ARG A 28 -11.81 -11.53 -4.35
C ARG A 28 -11.54 -12.26 -5.68
N ASN A 29 -10.98 -11.56 -6.66
CA ASN A 29 -10.63 -12.14 -7.95
C ASN A 29 -9.25 -12.82 -7.96
N LEU A 30 -8.43 -12.69 -6.90
CA LEU A 30 -7.09 -13.30 -6.81
C LEU A 30 -7.12 -14.80 -6.40
N ASP A 31 -8.23 -15.29 -5.85
CA ASP A 31 -8.37 -16.69 -5.38
C ASP A 31 -8.47 -17.72 -6.53
N ALA A 32 -8.71 -17.27 -7.76
CA ALA A 32 -8.91 -18.12 -8.92
C ALA A 32 -7.69 -18.13 -9.87
N ASN A 33 -6.48 -18.43 -9.39
CA ASN A 33 -5.30 -18.64 -10.26
C ASN A 33 -4.93 -17.45 -11.20
N GLU A 34 -5.50 -16.27 -10.95
CA GLU A 34 -5.38 -15.01 -11.72
C GLU A 34 -4.56 -13.95 -10.94
N SER A 35 -3.63 -14.39 -10.08
CA SER A 35 -2.66 -13.49 -9.42
C SER A 35 -1.74 -12.74 -10.40
N GLU A 36 -1.70 -13.16 -11.67
CA GLU A 36 -1.01 -12.44 -12.75
C GLU A 36 -1.75 -11.18 -13.24
N ASP A 37 -3.05 -11.03 -12.94
CA ASP A 37 -3.89 -9.98 -13.54
C ASP A 37 -3.86 -8.63 -12.82
N ILE A 38 -3.23 -8.54 -11.65
CA ILE A 38 -2.89 -7.26 -11.02
C ILE A 38 -1.38 -7.04 -11.13
N PRO A 39 -0.89 -6.52 -12.28
CA PRO A 39 0.53 -6.28 -12.45
C PRO A 39 1.00 -5.26 -11.41
N SER A 40 2.09 -5.59 -10.72
CA SER A 40 2.78 -4.59 -9.91
C SER A 40 3.17 -3.40 -10.79
N PRO A 41 3.04 -2.16 -10.30
CA PRO A 41 3.55 -1.00 -11.03
C PRO A 41 5.02 -1.20 -11.42
N SER A 42 5.42 -0.72 -12.59
CA SER A 42 6.79 -0.91 -13.11
C SER A 42 7.88 -0.39 -12.17
N TRP A 43 7.58 0.65 -11.38
CA TRP A 43 8.50 1.21 -10.39
C TRP A 43 8.64 0.36 -9.11
N HIS A 44 7.74 -0.60 -8.86
CA HIS A 44 7.68 -1.32 -7.59
C HIS A 44 8.97 -2.10 -7.32
N ALA A 45 9.50 -2.78 -8.34
CA ALA A 45 10.75 -3.52 -8.25
C ALA A 45 11.94 -2.62 -7.87
N ASP A 46 12.01 -1.42 -8.42
CA ASP A 46 13.10 -0.49 -8.12
C ASP A 46 13.06 0.01 -6.68
N ILE A 47 11.86 0.26 -6.14
CA ILE A 47 11.69 0.63 -4.73
C ILE A 47 12.10 -0.52 -3.80
N LEU A 48 11.73 -1.75 -4.12
CA LEU A 48 12.12 -2.93 -3.34
C LEU A 48 13.64 -3.10 -3.32
N ARG A 49 14.29 -3.04 -4.49
CA ARG A 49 15.76 -3.11 -4.61
C ARG A 49 16.45 -2.02 -3.78
N ALA A 50 15.94 -0.79 -3.84
CA ALA A 50 16.49 0.32 -3.06
C ALA A 50 16.30 0.12 -1.54
N ARG A 51 15.19 -0.51 -1.11
CA ARG A 51 14.94 -0.84 0.30
C ARG A 51 15.87 -1.95 0.79
N GLU A 52 16.05 -3.00 -0.01
CA GLU A 52 16.97 -4.10 0.27
C GLU A 52 18.40 -3.60 0.43
N GLN A 53 18.88 -2.76 -0.49
CA GLN A 53 20.22 -2.18 -0.41
C GLN A 53 20.44 -1.40 0.88
N ARG A 54 19.46 -0.59 1.32
CA ARG A 54 19.58 0.13 2.60
C ARG A 54 19.64 -0.78 3.81
N ILE A 55 18.99 -1.95 3.75
CA ILE A 55 19.08 -2.95 4.82
C ILE A 55 20.49 -3.57 4.82
N THR A 56 20.99 -3.96 3.64
CA THR A 56 22.35 -4.50 3.48
C THR A 56 23.43 -3.52 3.95
N ASP A 57 23.26 -2.23 3.65
CA ASP A 57 24.19 -1.16 4.05
C ASP A 57 24.06 -0.77 5.54
N GLY A 58 23.11 -1.36 6.27
CA GLY A 58 22.84 -1.03 7.68
C GLY A 58 22.11 0.30 7.90
N ALA A 59 21.74 1.00 6.82
CA ALA A 59 20.98 2.25 6.87
C ALA A 59 19.48 2.06 7.14
N SER A 60 18.99 0.82 7.15
CA SER A 60 17.61 0.47 7.49
C SER A 60 17.57 -0.89 8.18
N ARG A 61 16.56 -1.10 9.03
CA ARG A 61 16.30 -2.38 9.69
C ARG A 61 14.81 -2.65 9.75
N PHE A 62 14.45 -3.92 9.89
CA PHE A 62 13.10 -4.29 10.25
C PHE A 62 12.81 -3.89 11.70
N LEU A 63 11.59 -3.42 11.93
CA LEU A 63 11.06 -3.11 13.25
C LEU A 63 9.92 -4.08 13.54
N ASP A 64 9.78 -4.49 14.79
CA ASP A 64 8.49 -5.04 15.24
C ASP A 64 7.38 -3.97 15.09
N ILE A 65 6.14 -4.40 14.93
CA ILE A 65 5.02 -3.48 14.73
C ILE A 65 4.82 -2.53 15.92
N ALA A 66 5.11 -2.98 17.15
CA ALA A 66 5.05 -2.11 18.32
C ALA A 66 6.16 -1.06 18.30
N GLU A 67 7.39 -1.45 17.94
CA GLU A 67 8.52 -0.54 17.77
C GLU A 67 8.25 0.50 16.67
N ALA A 68 7.71 0.07 15.53
CA ALA A 68 7.37 0.96 14.43
C ALA A 68 6.30 1.99 14.84
N LYS A 69 5.25 1.55 15.54
CA LYS A 69 4.21 2.45 16.07
C LYS A 69 4.79 3.48 17.03
N GLN A 70 5.70 3.07 17.90
CA GLN A 70 6.35 3.99 18.85
C GLN A 70 7.23 5.01 18.12
N ALA A 71 8.07 4.57 17.19
CA ALA A 71 8.93 5.46 16.40
C ALA A 71 8.15 6.52 15.60
N VAL A 72 6.97 6.17 15.08
CA VAL A 72 6.08 7.13 14.40
C VAL A 72 5.51 8.17 15.37
N ARG A 73 5.05 7.75 16.56
CA ARG A 73 4.55 8.67 17.58
C ARG A 73 5.61 9.65 18.04
N GLU A 74 6.85 9.19 18.23
CA GLU A 74 7.98 10.03 18.62
C GLU A 74 8.39 11.04 17.54
N ARG A 75 8.10 10.75 16.27
CA ARG A 75 8.43 11.63 15.13
C ARG A 75 7.38 12.69 14.86
N ILE A 76 6.11 12.38 15.11
CA ILE A 76 4.95 13.22 14.78
C ILE A 76 4.39 13.93 16.01
N GLY A 77 4.66 13.42 17.21
CA GLY A 77 4.25 13.99 18.50
C GLY A 77 5.10 15.17 18.97
#